data_AF-A0A560YTW5-F1
#
_entry.id   AF-A0A560YTW5-F1
#
_cell.length_a   1.000
_cell.length_b   1.000
_cell.length_c   1.000
_cell.angle_alpha   90.00
_cell.angle_beta   90.00
_cell.angle_gamma   90.00
#
_symmetry.space_group_name_H-M   'P 1'
#
loop_
_entity.id
_entity.type
_entity.pdbx_description
1 polymer ?
#
loop_
_entity_poly.entity_id
_entity_poly.type
_entity_poly.pdbx_seq_one_letter_code
_entity_poly.pdbx_strand_id
1 'polypeptide(L)' 'MARKAFETFEAVSAVVPREGGYYAAIATKAIGGSGAPRFHKLLEEQTFTTAREADDAAALELVKLKGVSEDGDLVW' A
#
# COMPACT_ATOMS: atom_id res chain seq x y z
N MET A 1 2.55 -8.27 -6.19
CA MET A 1 2.53 -7.90 -4.76
C MET A 1 3.94 -7.94 -4.19
N ALA A 2 4.51 -6.77 -3.96
CA ALA A 2 5.80 -6.54 -3.30
C ALA A 2 5.60 -6.29 -1.80
N ARG A 3 6.61 -6.59 -0.96
CA ARG A 3 6.55 -6.42 0.50
C ARG A 3 7.82 -5.72 1.01
N LYS A 4 7.65 -4.85 2.01
CA LYS A 4 8.73 -4.24 2.80
C LYS A 4 8.41 -4.39 4.29
N ALA A 5 9.33 -4.97 5.05
CA ALA A 5 9.19 -5.09 6.49
C ALA A 5 9.90 -3.91 7.19
N PHE A 6 9.23 -3.36 8.19
CA PHE A 6 9.77 -2.41 9.16
C PHE A 6 9.77 -3.07 10.54
N GLU A 7 10.26 -2.38 11.57
CA GLU A 7 10.44 -2.94 12.91
C GLU A 7 9.13 -3.50 13.50
N THR A 8 8.03 -2.76 13.40
CA THR A 8 6.74 -3.12 14.00
C THR A 8 5.63 -3.35 12.97
N PHE A 9 5.86 -3.04 11.69
CA PHE A 9 4.87 -3.15 10.62
C PHE A 9 5.42 -3.83 9.37
N GLU A 10 4.56 -4.54 8.66
CA GLU A 10 4.77 -4.85 7.25
C GLU A 10 3.98 -3.87 6.37
N ALA A 11 4.58 -3.47 5.26
CA ALA A 11 3.93 -2.74 4.18
C ALA A 11 3.94 -3.60 2.90
N VAL A 12 2.81 -3.72 2.22
CA VAL A 12 2.63 -4.57 1.04
C VAL A 12 1.97 -3.76 -0.07
N SER A 13 2.46 -3.90 -1.31
CA SER A 13 1.77 -3.31 -2.47
C SER A 13 0.39 -3.94 -2.61
N ALA A 14 -0.60 -3.08 -2.85
CA ALA A 14 -1.99 -3.45 -2.84
C ALA A 14 -2.76 -2.64 -3.89
N VAL A 15 -4.02 -3.00 -4.06
CA VAL A 15 -4.95 -2.30 -4.94
C VAL A 15 -6.27 -2.09 -4.22
N VAL A 16 -6.91 -0.96 -4.49
CA VAL A 16 -8.27 -0.68 -4.01
C VAL A 16 -9.17 -0.48 -5.23
N PRO A 17 -10.20 -1.32 -5.44
CA PRO A 17 -11.17 -1.10 -6.51
C PRO A 17 -11.87 0.25 -6.39
N ARG A 18 -12.15 0.88 -7.53
CA ARG A 18 -12.96 2.09 -7.64
C ARG A 18 -13.89 1.99 -8.85
N GLU A 19 -14.84 2.90 -8.94
CA GLU A 19 -15.62 3.04 -10.16
C GLU A 19 -14.69 3.34 -11.35
N GLY A 20 -14.79 2.52 -12.40
CA GLY A 20 -14.00 2.67 -13.62
C GLY A 20 -12.55 2.17 -13.56
N GLY A 21 -12.10 1.53 -12.47
CA GLY A 21 -10.74 0.98 -12.40
C GLY A 21 -10.23 0.70 -11.00
N TYR A 22 -8.95 1.01 -10.76
CA TYR A 22 -8.24 0.71 -9.52
C TYR A 22 -7.40 1.89 -9.06
N TYR A 23 -7.30 2.06 -7.74
CA TYR A 23 -6.23 2.83 -7.12
C TYR A 23 -5.02 1.92 -6.86
N ALA A 24 -3.82 2.46 -7.05
CA ALA A 24 -2.63 1.93 -6.40
C ALA A 24 -2.77 2.13 -4.87
N ALA A 25 -2.30 1.18 -4.08
CA ALA A 25 -2.36 1.30 -2.63
C ALA A 25 -1.18 0.61 -1.94
N ILE A 26 -0.91 1.00 -0.70
CA ILE A 26 -0.08 0.22 0.22
C ILE A 26 -0.93 -0.21 1.39
N ALA A 27 -0.90 -1.51 1.69
CA ALA A 27 -1.50 -2.06 2.89
C ALA A 27 -0.45 -2.13 4.00
N THR A 28 -0.71 -1.53 5.16
CA THR A 28 0.13 -1.66 6.36
C THR A 28 -0.53 -2.60 7.37
N LYS A 29 0.28 -3.44 8.03
CA LYS A 29 -0.20 -4.34 9.09
C LYS A 29 0.85 -4.47 10.18
N ALA A 30 0.43 -4.39 11.44
CA ALA A 30 1.32 -4.62 12.58
C ALA A 30 1.83 -6.08 12.57
N ILE A 31 3.14 -6.26 12.74
CA ILE A 31 3.77 -7.57 12.84
C ILE A 31 3.39 -8.19 14.18
N GLY A 32 2.87 -9.43 14.16
CA GLY A 32 2.40 -10.11 15.37
C GLY A 32 1.07 -9.60 15.91
N GLY A 33 0.50 -8.54 15.33
CA GLY A 33 -0.84 -8.04 15.66
C GLY A 33 -1.95 -8.85 15.00
N SER A 34 -3.12 -8.91 15.66
CA SER A 34 -4.35 -9.52 15.13
C SER A 34 -5.22 -8.57 14.31
N GLY A 35 -4.81 -7.29 14.18
CA GLY A 35 -5.55 -6.27 13.45
C GLY A 35 -5.61 -6.50 11.94
N ALA A 36 -6.68 -5.99 11.32
CA ALA A 36 -6.81 -5.97 9.87
C ALA A 36 -5.80 -4.99 9.25
N PRO A 37 -5.33 -5.24 8.01
CA PRO A 37 -4.48 -4.28 7.30
C PRO A 37 -5.20 -2.95 7.06
N ARG A 38 -4.47 -1.84 7.16
CA ARG A 38 -4.93 -0.51 6.77
C ARG A 38 -4.49 -0.23 5.35
N PHE A 39 -5.42 0.15 4.48
CA PHE A 39 -5.13 0.46 3.08
C PHE A 39 -4.98 1.96 2.88
N HIS A 40 -3.84 2.36 2.34
CA HIS A 40 -3.52 3.73 1.99
C HIS A 40 -3.55 3.85 0.47
N LYS A 41 -4.52 4.60 -0.07
CA LYS A 41 -4.58 4.87 -1.50
C LYS A 41 -3.42 5.79 -1.88
N LEU A 42 -2.83 5.52 -3.04
CA LEU A 42 -1.75 6.29 -3.62
C LEU A 42 -2.18 6.83 -4.96
N LEU A 43 -1.49 7.86 -5.44
CA LEU A 43 -1.67 8.39 -6.79
C LEU A 43 -3.15 8.65 -7.10
N GLU A 44 -3.89 9.24 -6.16
CA GLU A 44 -5.37 9.27 -6.20
C GLU A 44 -5.96 10.01 -7.42
N GLU A 45 -5.16 10.86 -8.05
CA GLU A 45 -5.48 11.55 -9.30
C GLU A 45 -5.35 10.64 -10.55
N GLN A 46 -4.74 9.46 -10.41
CA GLN A 46 -4.60 8.46 -11.47
C GLN A 46 -5.64 7.34 -11.31
N THR A 47 -6.10 6.80 -12.44
CA THR A 47 -6.96 5.61 -12.47
C THR A 47 -6.29 4.56 -13.34
N PHE A 48 -6.06 3.38 -12.76
CA PHE A 48 -5.50 2.25 -13.49
C PHE A 48 -6.63 1.37 -14.01
N THR A 49 -6.53 0.94 -15.27
CA THR A 49 -7.55 0.09 -15.91
C THR A 49 -7.58 -1.30 -15.32
N THR A 50 -6.41 -1.83 -14.95
CA THR A 50 -6.27 -3.17 -14.39
C THR A 50 -5.69 -3.15 -12.98
N ALA A 51 -6.04 -4.17 -12.19
CA ALA A 51 -5.43 -4.40 -10.88
C ALA A 51 -3.92 -4.62 -11.00
N ARG A 52 -3.44 -5.20 -12.10
CA ARG A 52 -2.02 -5.44 -12.31
C ARG A 52 -1.24 -4.13 -12.43
N GLU A 53 -1.72 -3.19 -13.24
CA GLU A 53 -1.07 -1.88 -13.42
C GLU A 53 -1.05 -1.08 -12.10
N ALA A 54 -2.14 -1.14 -11.32
CA ALA A 54 -2.20 -0.50 -10.01
C ALA A 54 -1.20 -1.13 -9.01
N ASP A 55 -1.07 -2.46 -8.98
CA ASP A 55 -0.10 -3.15 -8.12
C ASP A 55 1.35 -2.86 -8.53
N ASP A 56 1.64 -2.83 -9.84
CA ASP A 56 2.98 -2.48 -10.33
C ASP A 56 3.33 -1.02 -9.97
N ALA A 57 2.40 -0.07 -10.10
CA ALA A 57 2.59 1.32 -9.65
C ALA A 57 2.76 1.42 -8.12
N ALA A 58 1.95 0.70 -7.35
CA ALA A 58 2.09 0.63 -5.90
C ALA A 58 3.44 0.05 -5.46
N ALA A 59 3.96 -0.94 -6.19
CA ALA A 59 5.27 -1.51 -5.91
C ALA A 59 6.40 -0.49 -6.12
N LEU A 60 6.30 0.39 -7.11
CA LEU A 60 7.26 1.47 -7.32
C LEU A 60 7.24 2.50 -6.18
N GLU A 61 6.06 2.87 -5.69
CA GLU A 61 5.95 3.76 -4.52
C GLU A 61 6.44 3.06 -3.24
N LEU A 62 6.17 1.77 -3.05
CA LEU A 62 6.64 1.00 -1.89
C LEU A 62 8.17 1.00 -1.76
N VAL A 63 8.91 1.05 -2.87
CA VAL A 63 10.38 1.18 -2.83
C VAL A 63 10.83 2.48 -2.15
N LYS A 64 10.09 3.58 -2.39
CA LYS A 64 10.38 4.91 -1.87
C LYS A 64 9.98 5.09 -0.40
N LEU A 65 9.04 4.28 0.09
CA LEU A 65 8.54 4.34 1.47
C LEU A 65 9.68 4.21 2.49
N LYS A 66 9.86 5.19 3.37
CA LYS A 66 10.92 5.18 4.40
C LYS A 66 10.52 4.44 5.67
N GLY A 67 9.23 4.40 6.00
CA GLY A 67 8.74 3.81 7.23
C GLY A 67 7.23 3.69 7.30
N VAL A 68 6.76 3.16 8.43
CA VAL A 68 5.37 3.20 8.87
C VAL A 68 5.36 3.76 10.29
N SER A 69 4.49 4.73 10.57
CA SER A 69 4.35 5.32 11.92
C SER A 69 3.68 4.35 12.89
N GLU A 70 3.66 4.70 14.18
CA GLU A 70 2.98 3.92 15.22
C GLU A 70 1.47 3.76 14.95
N ASP A 71 0.85 4.75 14.28
CA ASP A 71 -0.57 4.72 13.87
C ASP A 71 -0.82 3.90 12.58
N GLY A 72 0.24 3.30 12.02
CA GLY A 72 0.17 2.54 10.78
C GLY A 72 0.13 3.41 9.52
N ASP A 73 0.47 4.70 9.61
CA ASP A 73 0.51 5.64 8.47
C ASP A 73 1.85 5.57 7.71
N LEU A 74 1.81 5.89 6.42
CA LEU A 74 2.98 5.87 5.55
C LEU A 74 3.95 7.03 5.86
N VAL A 75 5.24 6.72 5.99
CA VAL A 75 6.30 7.72 6.16
C VAL A 75 7.19 7.71 4.92
N TRP A 76 7.23 8.83 4.21
CA TRP A 76 7.91 9.00 2.92
C TRP A 76 9.31 9.61 3.01
#